data_AF-A0A5B2U9Y7-F1
#
_entry.id   AF-A0A5B2U9Y7-F1
#
_cell.length_a   1.000
_cell.length_b   1.000
_cell.length_c   1.000
_cell.angle_alpha   90.00
_cell.angle_beta   90.00
_cell.angle_gamma   90.00
#
_symmetry.space_group_name_H-M   'P 1'
#
loop_
_entity.id
_entity.type
_entity.pdbx_description
1 polymer ?
#
loop_
_entity_poly.entity_id
_entity_poly.type
_entity_poly.pdbx_seq_one_letter_code
_entity_poly.pdbx_strand_id
1 'polypeptide(L)'
;MEDQVNVVVTDMIPPENVATIDKNSLVGNAISKEQFAQGQEEQDDAFNKKIAEIKQQVDSDFKGIISPTDPTPTEDGSYKPAISSADPGTNYPNAGNLKAIKGFSTMFYKKGTVWTKSQEEMAQASQNITAFESLQFPAVAGTQTVYNNSMWSVKTGQQATVTDIPSITSTIWQPIVGSYIVETIYDEKYNSTTALTGYYNASGVFTSHVDFRCTPKMPATGGDVWRYRGKSYSSLSIRGVYGFRANGTVVILVDVVNATNFVEFTIPADVVEVAANFYNVNAVNMNIQKKTVTYTAASIIKDALGNVSSINNGDLTKIFTNLKIGSAGDSITANGVGGSLKGYQLYIQDKIGFATYTTYGYSGRPLSTFVTPDGTSIIEQFINNAASHDIFTLLAGTNDFKLNMRSGDIGTLNDYKNLTSYGSVGAVVSMNFYQALKAFVLRCYELNPKAKIIFCTPLQRDNGGYTSWSTNSVGRTLSDFVNAIREVAAYESIPVVDFFKEGVINMRNLTQYTSDGLHPVNEGYKVMSTQMIPVIKRFI
;
A
#
# COMPACT_ATOMS: atom_id res chain seq x y z
N MET A 1 38.86 57.76 20.27
CA MET A 1 37.57 58.16 19.68
C MET A 1 37.91 59.34 18.80
N GLU A 2 37.77 59.34 17.49
CA GLU A 2 36.87 58.61 16.59
C GLU A 2 37.59 58.49 15.24
N ASP A 3 37.31 57.42 14.50
CA ASP A 3 37.29 57.41 13.03
C ASP A 3 36.51 56.16 12.63
N GLN A 4 35.19 56.21 12.81
CA GLN A 4 34.29 55.15 12.36
C GLN A 4 33.81 55.51 10.96
N VAL A 5 34.30 54.77 9.95
CA VAL A 5 33.80 54.85 8.57
C VAL A 5 32.56 53.96 8.46
N ASN A 6 31.39 54.57 8.23
CA ASN A 6 30.18 53.84 7.89
C ASN A 6 30.14 53.58 6.38
N VAL A 7 30.20 52.31 5.99
CA VAL A 7 29.99 51.87 4.60
C VAL A 7 28.55 51.38 4.46
N VAL A 8 27.76 52.05 3.62
CA VAL A 8 26.42 51.58 3.23
C VAL A 8 26.55 50.82 1.92
N VAL A 9 26.33 49.51 1.94
CA VAL A 9 26.29 48.67 0.74
C VAL A 9 24.85 48.61 0.26
N THR A 10 24.53 49.34 -0.81
CA THR A 10 23.18 49.36 -1.42
C THR A 10 23.07 48.53 -2.70
N ASP A 11 24.05 47.69 -3.03
CA ASP A 11 24.02 46.89 -4.26
C ASP A 11 24.25 45.40 -3.97
N MET A 12 23.35 44.54 -4.47
CA MET A 12 23.50 43.07 -4.41
C MET A 12 24.28 42.53 -5.62
N ILE A 13 24.83 43.40 -6.47
CA ILE A 13 25.68 43.01 -7.59
C ILE A 13 27.16 43.21 -7.21
N PRO A 14 27.99 42.15 -7.23
CA PRO A 14 29.43 42.30 -7.00
C PRO A 14 30.09 43.16 -8.09
N PRO A 15 31.01 44.09 -7.75
CA PRO A 15 31.70 44.93 -8.73
C PRO A 15 32.62 44.11 -9.65
N GLU A 16 32.89 44.63 -10.85
CA GLU A 16 33.61 43.93 -11.94
C GLU A 16 35.02 43.45 -11.57
N ASN A 17 35.69 44.08 -10.59
CA ASN A 17 37.03 43.69 -10.15
C ASN A 17 37.10 43.66 -8.62
N VAL A 18 37.21 42.47 -8.03
CA VAL A 18 37.42 42.31 -6.58
C VAL A 18 38.93 42.41 -6.30
N ALA A 19 39.44 43.63 -6.20
CA ALA A 19 40.81 43.84 -5.72
C ALA A 19 40.81 43.86 -4.18
N THR A 20 41.39 42.84 -3.54
CA THR A 20 41.76 42.92 -2.12
C THR A 20 43.24 43.24 -2.01
N ILE A 21 43.55 44.31 -1.26
CA ILE A 21 44.92 44.66 -0.88
C ILE A 21 45.14 44.06 0.51
N ASP A 22 46.10 43.16 0.67
CA ASP A 22 46.47 42.65 1.99
C ASP A 22 47.28 43.71 2.78
N LYS A 23 47.54 43.46 4.07
CA LYS A 23 48.18 44.45 4.96
C LYS A 23 49.58 44.92 4.52
N ASN A 24 50.17 44.29 3.51
CA ASN A 24 51.51 44.57 3.00
C ASN A 24 51.50 45.24 1.61
N SER A 25 50.35 45.71 1.12
CA SER A 25 50.22 46.42 -0.16
C SER A 25 50.61 45.59 -1.39
N LEU A 26 50.52 44.26 -1.32
CA LEU A 26 50.68 43.39 -2.48
C LEU A 26 49.34 43.21 -3.19
N VAL A 27 49.33 43.44 -4.50
CA VAL A 27 48.15 43.21 -5.36
C VAL A 27 48.00 41.70 -5.52
N GLY A 28 47.00 41.11 -4.86
CA GLY A 28 46.62 39.72 -5.06
C GLY A 28 46.08 39.51 -6.48
N ASN A 29 46.47 38.41 -7.14
CA ASN A 29 45.91 38.00 -8.43
C ASN A 29 44.42 37.69 -8.26
N ALA A 30 43.57 38.70 -8.46
CA ALA A 30 42.13 38.54 -8.44
C ALA A 30 41.67 37.79 -9.71
N ILE A 31 40.95 36.69 -9.52
CA ILE A 31 40.24 35.98 -10.58
C ILE A 31 39.09 36.87 -11.09
N SER A 32 38.96 37.03 -12.41
CA SER A 32 37.91 37.84 -13.03
C SER A 32 36.52 37.23 -12.76
N LYS A 33 35.47 38.03 -12.93
CA LYS A 33 34.07 37.56 -12.84
C LYS A 33 33.80 36.39 -13.80
N GLU A 34 34.43 36.41 -14.97
CA GLU A 34 34.36 35.32 -15.96
C GLU A 34 35.08 34.06 -15.47
N GLN A 35 36.26 34.19 -14.86
CA GLN A 35 36.98 33.06 -14.27
C GLN A 35 36.25 32.47 -13.06
N PHE A 36 35.59 33.31 -12.25
CA PHE A 36 34.75 32.85 -11.15
C PHE A 36 33.49 32.14 -11.65
N ALA A 37 32.82 32.69 -12.68
CA ALA A 37 31.66 32.08 -13.29
C ALA A 37 32.00 30.75 -13.98
N GLN A 38 33.12 30.67 -14.71
CA GLN A 38 33.62 29.41 -15.27
C GLN A 38 33.94 28.40 -14.16
N GLY A 39 34.59 28.83 -13.07
CA GLY A 39 34.89 27.95 -11.94
C GLY A 39 33.62 27.42 -11.25
N GLN A 40 32.54 28.19 -11.20
CA GLN A 40 31.23 27.72 -10.71
C GLN A 40 30.58 26.75 -11.70
N GLU A 41 30.58 27.06 -12.99
CA GLU A 41 29.98 26.21 -14.03
C GLU A 41 30.71 24.85 -14.12
N GLU A 42 32.04 24.84 -14.04
CA GLU A 42 32.85 23.61 -13.98
C GLU A 42 32.56 22.79 -12.71
N GLN A 43 32.32 23.44 -11.56
CA GLN A 43 31.96 22.75 -10.32
C GLN A 43 30.53 22.20 -10.36
N ASP A 44 29.58 22.96 -10.92
CA ASP A 44 28.19 22.55 -11.08
C ASP A 44 28.09 21.39 -12.08
N ASP A 45 28.85 21.40 -13.17
CA ASP A 45 28.93 20.28 -14.11
C ASP A 45 29.56 19.04 -13.48
N ALA A 46 30.64 19.20 -12.69
CA ALA A 46 31.23 18.10 -11.95
C ALA A 46 30.27 17.52 -10.89
N PHE A 47 29.48 18.38 -10.24
CA PHE A 47 28.47 18.00 -9.25
C PHE A 47 27.28 17.29 -9.91
N ASN A 48 26.77 17.83 -11.01
CA ASN A 48 25.70 17.24 -11.80
C ASN A 48 26.10 15.88 -12.39
N LYS A 49 27.35 15.75 -12.84
CA LYS A 49 27.92 14.47 -13.29
C LYS A 49 27.99 13.45 -12.14
N LYS A 50 28.47 13.84 -10.96
CA LYS A 50 28.44 12.97 -9.77
C LYS A 50 27.02 12.60 -9.34
N ILE A 51 26.06 13.52 -9.42
CA ILE A 51 24.65 13.23 -9.14
C ILE A 51 24.09 12.23 -10.17
N ALA A 52 24.44 12.37 -11.44
CA ALA A 52 24.03 11.43 -12.48
C ALA A 52 24.67 10.04 -12.26
N GLU A 53 25.94 9.98 -11.89
CA GLU A 53 26.65 8.74 -11.51
C GLU A 53 25.99 8.06 -10.29
N ILE A 54 25.64 8.84 -9.26
CA ILE A 54 24.93 8.35 -8.06
C ILE A 54 23.51 7.86 -8.41
N LYS A 55 22.77 8.59 -9.26
CA LYS A 55 21.45 8.16 -9.73
C LYS A 55 21.52 6.87 -10.54
N GLN A 56 22.56 6.72 -11.37
CA GLN A 56 22.81 5.50 -12.13
C GLN A 56 23.21 4.31 -11.23
N GLN A 57 23.87 4.57 -10.10
CA GLN A 57 24.16 3.60 -9.03
C GLN A 57 22.89 3.16 -8.27
N VAL A 58 22.04 4.10 -7.88
CA VAL A 58 20.83 3.82 -7.09
C VAL A 58 19.77 3.03 -7.88
N ASP A 59 19.65 3.27 -9.20
CA ASP A 59 18.61 2.63 -10.02
C ASP A 59 18.96 1.21 -10.51
N SER A 60 20.18 0.67 -10.24
CA SER A 60 20.63 -0.64 -10.75
C SER A 60 21.32 -1.58 -9.75
N ASP A 61 21.52 -1.17 -8.50
CA ASP A 61 22.44 -1.87 -7.59
C ASP A 61 21.85 -3.07 -6.84
N PHE A 62 20.55 -3.40 -6.84
CA PHE A 62 20.09 -4.61 -6.13
C PHE A 62 20.32 -5.88 -6.98
N LYS A 63 21.23 -6.73 -6.52
CA LYS A 63 21.64 -7.97 -7.21
C LYS A 63 21.01 -9.24 -6.66
N GLY A 64 20.20 -9.12 -5.60
CA GLY A 64 19.41 -10.21 -5.05
C GLY A 64 19.81 -10.60 -3.63
N ILE A 65 19.39 -11.80 -3.24
CA ILE A 65 19.64 -12.38 -1.92
C ILE A 65 20.87 -13.29 -2.01
N ILE A 66 21.75 -13.23 -1.01
CA ILE A 66 22.95 -14.07 -0.90
C ILE A 66 22.88 -14.90 0.38
N SER A 67 23.22 -16.19 0.30
CA SER A 67 23.35 -17.12 1.42
C SER A 67 24.83 -17.36 1.75
N PRO A 68 25.21 -17.74 2.99
CA PRO A 68 26.62 -17.95 3.36
C PRO A 68 27.36 -19.03 2.55
N THR A 69 26.59 -19.94 1.93
CA THR A 69 27.09 -21.07 1.13
C THR A 69 27.14 -20.78 -0.37
N ASP A 70 26.62 -19.64 -0.81
CA ASP A 70 26.59 -19.30 -2.24
C ASP A 70 28.00 -19.00 -2.76
N PRO A 71 28.27 -19.19 -4.07
CA PRO A 71 29.51 -18.70 -4.67
C PRO A 71 29.66 -17.18 -4.48
N THR A 72 30.91 -16.70 -4.38
CA THR A 72 31.18 -15.26 -4.29
C THR A 72 30.66 -14.55 -5.54
N PRO A 73 29.75 -13.57 -5.40
CA PRO A 73 29.19 -12.88 -6.54
C PRO A 73 30.27 -12.16 -7.36
N THR A 74 30.14 -12.20 -8.68
CA THR A 74 31.07 -11.55 -9.61
C THR A 74 30.66 -10.12 -9.95
N GLU A 75 29.36 -9.82 -9.95
CA GLU A 75 28.82 -8.50 -10.24
C GLU A 75 29.08 -7.52 -9.08
N ASP A 76 29.26 -6.25 -9.39
CA ASP A 76 29.23 -5.17 -8.40
C ASP A 76 27.77 -4.84 -8.07
N GLY A 77 27.52 -4.47 -6.82
CA GLY A 77 26.19 -4.08 -6.36
C GLY A 77 25.90 -4.56 -4.93
N SER A 78 24.63 -4.42 -4.58
CA SER A 78 24.04 -4.68 -3.28
C SER A 78 23.40 -6.06 -3.20
N TYR A 79 23.78 -6.82 -2.18
CA TYR A 79 23.28 -8.16 -1.88
C TYR A 79 22.64 -8.18 -0.50
N LYS A 80 21.46 -8.79 -0.39
CA LYS A 80 20.75 -8.95 0.88
C LYS A 80 21.11 -10.29 1.52
N PRO A 81 21.61 -10.36 2.76
CA PRO A 81 21.85 -11.63 3.44
C PRO A 81 20.54 -12.41 3.64
N ALA A 82 20.55 -13.71 3.31
CA ALA A 82 19.40 -14.60 3.41
C ALA A 82 19.02 -14.91 4.86
N ILE A 83 20.02 -14.98 5.74
CA ILE A 83 19.89 -15.35 7.16
C ILE A 83 20.72 -14.44 8.06
N SER A 84 20.27 -14.31 9.30
CA SER A 84 20.98 -13.58 10.37
C SER A 84 20.85 -14.33 11.69
N SER A 85 21.79 -14.11 12.61
CA SER A 85 21.81 -14.74 13.94
C SER A 85 21.96 -13.69 15.03
N ALA A 86 21.78 -14.10 16.29
CA ALA A 86 22.19 -13.27 17.40
C ALA A 86 23.66 -12.84 17.25
N ASP A 87 24.00 -11.69 17.83
CA ASP A 87 25.35 -11.14 17.88
C ASP A 87 26.36 -12.25 18.29
N PRO A 88 27.47 -12.48 17.54
CA PRO A 88 28.12 -11.61 16.54
C PRO A 88 27.53 -11.62 15.12
N GLY A 89 26.42 -12.31 14.89
CA GLY A 89 25.78 -12.43 13.57
C GLY A 89 26.32 -13.56 12.70
N THR A 90 25.55 -13.92 11.66
CA THR A 90 25.91 -14.98 10.71
C THR A 90 27.01 -14.49 9.79
N ASN A 91 28.12 -15.23 9.69
CA ASN A 91 29.24 -14.90 8.80
C ASN A 91 28.96 -15.28 7.34
N TYR A 92 29.34 -14.41 6.41
CA TYR A 92 29.26 -14.64 4.96
C TYR A 92 30.66 -14.65 4.36
N PRO A 93 31.33 -15.82 4.28
CA PRO A 93 32.67 -15.93 3.70
C PRO A 93 32.74 -15.45 2.25
N ASN A 94 31.64 -15.63 1.52
CA ASN A 94 31.44 -15.23 0.13
C ASN A 94 31.11 -13.73 -0.06
N ALA A 95 31.02 -12.96 1.02
CA ALA A 95 30.78 -11.51 1.01
C ALA A 95 31.79 -10.79 1.90
N GLY A 96 33.08 -11.10 1.73
CA GLY A 96 34.16 -10.44 2.48
C GLY A 96 34.17 -10.73 3.99
N ASN A 97 33.58 -11.86 4.42
CA ASN A 97 33.38 -12.22 5.84
C ASN A 97 32.53 -11.19 6.62
N LEU A 98 31.63 -10.50 5.94
CA LEU A 98 30.66 -9.64 6.61
C LEU A 98 29.64 -10.48 7.40
N LYS A 99 29.12 -9.90 8.48
CA LYS A 99 28.15 -10.56 9.37
C LYS A 99 26.80 -9.87 9.39
N ALA A 100 25.73 -10.66 9.39
CA ALA A 100 24.35 -10.21 9.50
C ALA A 100 23.76 -10.55 10.89
N ILE A 101 23.32 -9.53 11.62
CA ILE A 101 22.80 -9.65 13.00
C ILE A 101 21.28 -9.63 12.99
N LYS A 102 20.65 -10.52 13.76
CA LYS A 102 19.21 -10.60 13.94
C LYS A 102 18.70 -9.32 14.62
N GLY A 103 17.61 -8.76 14.11
CA GLY A 103 17.05 -7.49 14.60
C GLY A 103 17.56 -6.25 13.85
N PHE A 104 18.46 -6.41 12.87
CA PHE A 104 18.94 -5.33 12.03
C PHE A 104 18.59 -5.55 10.55
N SER A 105 18.23 -4.47 9.86
CA SER A 105 18.19 -4.42 8.41
C SER A 105 19.63 -4.31 7.90
N THR A 106 20.14 -5.37 7.26
CA THR A 106 21.53 -5.46 6.79
C THR A 106 21.59 -5.57 5.28
N MET A 107 22.50 -4.83 4.64
CA MET A 107 22.85 -4.98 3.21
C MET A 107 24.37 -5.07 3.05
N PHE A 108 24.83 -5.91 2.12
CA PHE A 108 26.24 -6.00 1.73
C PHE A 108 26.44 -5.35 0.37
N TYR A 109 27.52 -4.61 0.20
CA TYR A 109 27.87 -3.94 -1.05
C TYR A 109 29.22 -4.42 -1.55
N LYS A 110 29.26 -4.84 -2.83
CA LYS A 110 30.48 -5.24 -3.52
C LYS A 110 30.87 -4.19 -4.55
N LYS A 111 32.13 -3.74 -4.49
CA LYS A 111 32.79 -2.94 -5.53
C LYS A 111 34.16 -3.51 -5.85
N GLY A 112 34.30 -4.14 -7.02
CA GLY A 112 35.51 -4.90 -7.35
C GLY A 112 35.74 -6.01 -6.32
N THR A 113 36.87 -5.95 -5.61
CA THR A 113 37.22 -6.89 -4.53
C THR A 113 36.81 -6.41 -3.14
N VAL A 114 36.28 -5.19 -3.02
CA VAL A 114 35.95 -4.56 -1.74
C VAL A 114 34.51 -4.87 -1.35
N TRP A 115 34.32 -5.22 -0.08
CA TRP A 115 33.02 -5.46 0.52
C TRP A 115 32.78 -4.51 1.69
N THR A 116 31.60 -3.89 1.71
CA THR A 116 31.13 -3.06 2.83
C THR A 116 29.73 -3.49 3.26
N LYS A 117 29.30 -3.10 4.46
CA LYS A 117 27.94 -3.35 4.94
C LYS A 117 27.27 -2.08 5.43
N SER A 118 25.95 -1.99 5.22
CA SER A 118 25.07 -1.13 6.00
C SER A 118 24.25 -1.98 6.96
N GLN A 119 23.99 -1.45 8.16
CA GLN A 119 23.24 -2.14 9.19
C GLN A 119 22.46 -1.12 10.03
N GLU A 120 21.13 -1.23 10.04
CA GLU A 120 20.23 -0.36 10.79
C GLU A 120 19.34 -1.17 11.75
N GLU A 121 19.19 -0.73 12.99
CA GLU A 121 18.36 -1.41 13.97
C GLU A 121 16.88 -1.33 13.57
N MET A 122 16.18 -2.46 13.56
CA MET A 122 14.77 -2.50 13.25
C MET A 122 13.94 -2.13 14.48
N ALA A 123 12.94 -1.27 14.30
CA ALA A 123 12.00 -0.91 15.35
C ALA A 123 11.39 -2.18 16.00
N GLN A 124 11.59 -2.33 17.31
CA GLN A 124 11.00 -3.42 18.09
C GLN A 124 9.61 -3.00 18.57
N ALA A 125 8.65 -3.93 18.53
CA ALA A 125 7.30 -3.68 19.04
C ALA A 125 7.32 -3.48 20.57
N SER A 126 6.57 -2.48 21.06
CA SER A 126 6.50 -2.12 22.48
C SER A 126 5.65 -3.06 23.34
N GLN A 127 4.90 -3.99 22.72
CA GLN A 127 4.19 -5.07 23.40
C GLN A 127 4.31 -6.36 22.60
N ASN A 128 4.82 -7.42 23.23
CA ASN A 128 4.84 -8.75 22.65
C ASN A 128 3.50 -9.44 22.91
N ILE A 129 2.86 -9.95 21.85
CA ILE A 129 1.65 -10.77 21.97
C ILE A 129 2.08 -12.17 22.40
N THR A 130 1.56 -12.63 23.55
CA THR A 130 1.92 -13.92 24.15
C THR A 130 1.28 -15.08 23.37
N ALA A 131 1.94 -16.25 23.33
CA ALA A 131 1.33 -17.48 22.83
C ALA A 131 0.23 -17.98 23.79
N PHE A 132 -0.81 -18.64 23.28
CA PHE A 132 -1.96 -19.07 24.07
C PHE A 132 -1.58 -20.02 25.20
N GLU A 133 -0.61 -20.90 24.95
CA GLU A 133 -0.05 -21.84 25.92
C GLU A 133 0.65 -21.12 27.09
N SER A 134 1.03 -19.85 26.90
CA SER A 134 1.71 -19.01 27.89
C SER A 134 0.83 -17.85 28.38
N LEU A 135 -0.42 -17.78 27.92
CA LEU A 135 -1.34 -16.70 28.30
C LEU A 135 -1.82 -16.87 29.74
N GLN A 136 -1.90 -15.77 30.48
CA GLN A 136 -2.49 -15.77 31.82
C GLN A 136 -4.01 -15.74 31.73
N PHE A 137 -4.67 -16.66 32.42
CA PHE A 137 -6.12 -16.77 32.48
C PHE A 137 -6.65 -16.37 33.87
N PRO A 138 -7.85 -15.78 33.96
CA PRO A 138 -8.77 -15.54 32.85
C PRO A 138 -8.38 -14.33 31.99
N ALA A 139 -8.47 -14.48 30.67
CA ALA A 139 -8.21 -13.41 29.72
C ALA A 139 -9.49 -12.60 29.48
N VAL A 140 -9.43 -11.29 29.70
CA VAL A 140 -10.59 -10.39 29.55
C VAL A 140 -10.72 -9.88 28.11
N ALA A 141 -11.89 -9.35 27.75
CA ALA A 141 -12.16 -8.69 26.47
C ALA A 141 -11.00 -7.78 26.01
N GLY A 142 -10.56 -7.95 24.76
CA GLY A 142 -9.43 -7.21 24.18
C GLY A 142 -8.05 -7.82 24.42
N THR A 143 -7.91 -8.82 25.29
CA THR A 143 -6.66 -9.56 25.46
C THR A 143 -6.31 -10.31 24.17
N GLN A 144 -5.08 -10.14 23.69
CA GLN A 144 -4.59 -10.75 22.45
C GLN A 144 -3.66 -11.92 22.73
N THR A 145 -3.71 -12.94 21.88
CA THR A 145 -2.85 -14.12 21.98
C THR A 145 -2.55 -14.72 20.60
N VAL A 146 -1.44 -15.45 20.47
CA VAL A 146 -1.14 -16.25 19.29
C VAL A 146 -1.50 -17.72 19.55
N TYR A 147 -2.27 -18.33 18.66
CA TYR A 147 -2.59 -19.76 18.70
C TYR A 147 -2.70 -20.30 17.26
N ASN A 148 -2.04 -21.42 16.96
CA ASN A 148 -1.96 -22.00 15.61
C ASN A 148 -1.60 -20.97 14.53
N ASN A 149 -0.51 -20.23 14.74
CA ASN A 149 0.00 -19.19 13.84
C ASN A 149 -1.03 -18.09 13.47
N SER A 150 -2.05 -17.90 14.30
CA SER A 150 -3.10 -16.90 14.13
C SER A 150 -3.21 -16.04 15.39
N MET A 151 -3.49 -14.75 15.21
CA MET A 151 -3.75 -13.85 16.33
C MET A 151 -5.24 -13.89 16.69
N TRP A 152 -5.53 -13.89 17.98
CA TRP A 152 -6.88 -13.94 18.51
C TRP A 152 -7.06 -12.89 19.59
N SER A 153 -8.25 -12.30 19.65
CA SER A 153 -8.69 -11.41 20.73
C SER A 153 -9.87 -12.03 21.45
N VAL A 154 -9.96 -11.85 22.76
CA VAL A 154 -11.22 -12.11 23.49
C VAL A 154 -12.25 -11.07 23.02
N LYS A 155 -13.47 -11.52 22.70
CA LYS A 155 -14.57 -10.67 22.23
C LYS A 155 -15.02 -9.69 23.30
N THR A 156 -15.58 -8.56 22.87
CA THR A 156 -16.17 -7.55 23.77
C THR A 156 -17.19 -8.19 24.71
N GLY A 157 -17.04 -7.96 26.01
CA GLY A 157 -17.95 -8.48 27.04
C GLY A 157 -17.79 -9.97 27.36
N GLN A 158 -16.78 -10.65 26.80
CA GLN A 158 -16.47 -12.05 27.10
C GLN A 158 -15.21 -12.16 27.98
N GLN A 159 -15.05 -13.32 28.61
CA GLN A 159 -13.89 -13.69 29.41
C GLN A 159 -13.49 -15.12 29.04
N ALA A 160 -12.25 -15.32 28.61
CA ALA A 160 -11.73 -16.62 28.23
C ALA A 160 -11.05 -17.30 29.42
N THR A 161 -11.23 -18.60 29.51
CA THR A 161 -10.52 -19.52 30.39
C THR A 161 -9.56 -20.38 29.58
N VAL A 162 -8.69 -21.14 30.25
CA VAL A 162 -7.72 -22.03 29.59
C VAL A 162 -8.38 -23.09 28.70
N THR A 163 -9.65 -23.44 28.96
CA THR A 163 -10.41 -24.41 28.14
C THR A 163 -11.07 -23.79 26.91
N ASP A 164 -11.16 -22.46 26.85
CA ASP A 164 -11.73 -21.76 25.70
C ASP A 164 -10.67 -21.64 24.63
N ILE A 165 -10.50 -22.70 23.84
CA ILE A 165 -9.47 -22.74 22.79
C ILE A 165 -9.85 -21.78 21.64
N PRO A 166 -8.95 -20.89 21.17
CA PRO A 166 -9.25 -19.99 20.07
C PRO A 166 -9.59 -20.75 18.79
N SER A 167 -10.75 -20.45 18.22
CA SER A 167 -11.24 -21.06 16.98
C SER A 167 -12.25 -20.13 16.29
N ILE A 168 -12.46 -20.33 14.99
CA ILE A 168 -13.42 -19.51 14.21
C ILE A 168 -14.88 -19.71 14.63
N THR A 169 -15.19 -20.84 15.28
CA THR A 169 -16.51 -21.13 15.83
C THR A 169 -16.63 -20.70 17.29
N SER A 170 -15.56 -20.19 17.90
CA SER A 170 -15.55 -19.76 19.30
C SER A 170 -16.55 -18.63 19.51
N THR A 171 -17.35 -18.76 20.56
CA THR A 171 -18.22 -17.67 21.04
C THR A 171 -17.43 -16.62 21.82
N ILE A 172 -16.23 -16.96 22.30
CA ILE A 172 -15.39 -16.14 23.20
C ILE A 172 -14.23 -15.46 22.46
N TRP A 173 -13.59 -16.15 21.51
CA TRP A 173 -12.46 -15.63 20.74
C TRP A 173 -12.88 -15.12 19.36
N GLN A 174 -12.24 -14.04 18.90
CA GLN A 174 -12.34 -13.54 17.53
C GLN A 174 -10.94 -13.43 16.91
N PRO A 175 -10.78 -13.76 15.61
CA PRO A 175 -9.49 -13.64 14.94
C PRO A 175 -9.11 -12.16 14.73
N ILE A 176 -7.80 -11.88 14.79
CA ILE A 176 -7.18 -10.59 14.46
C ILE A 176 -6.37 -10.80 13.15
N VAL A 177 -6.58 -9.96 12.14
CA VAL A 177 -6.16 -10.12 10.73
C VAL A 177 -4.66 -10.45 10.51
N GLY A 178 -4.33 -11.34 9.55
CA GLY A 178 -3.03 -11.37 8.85
C GLY A 178 -2.33 -12.70 8.46
N SER A 179 -2.97 -13.70 7.81
CA SER A 179 -2.26 -14.95 7.38
C SER A 179 -2.70 -15.45 5.96
N TYR A 180 -1.89 -16.25 5.23
CA TYR A 180 -1.98 -16.79 3.82
C TYR A 180 -2.99 -17.94 3.48
N ILE A 181 -2.94 -18.74 2.39
CA ILE A 181 -3.51 -20.13 2.26
C ILE A 181 -2.65 -20.81 1.18
N VAL A 182 -2.20 -22.05 1.41
CA VAL A 182 -1.57 -22.88 0.36
C VAL A 182 -2.47 -24.09 0.11
N GLU A 183 -3.01 -24.21 -1.11
CA GLU A 183 -3.76 -25.38 -1.56
C GLU A 183 -2.75 -26.44 -2.03
N THR A 184 -2.72 -27.60 -1.35
CA THR A 184 -1.98 -28.77 -1.86
C THR A 184 -3.02 -29.82 -2.25
N ILE A 185 -3.21 -30.04 -3.55
CA ILE A 185 -4.07 -31.10 -4.06
C ILE A 185 -3.21 -32.34 -4.25
N TYR A 186 -3.51 -33.40 -3.48
CA TYR A 186 -3.03 -34.74 -3.81
C TYR A 186 -4.07 -35.40 -4.73
N ASP A 187 -3.72 -35.56 -6.00
CA ASP A 187 -4.58 -36.10 -7.06
C ASP A 187 -4.35 -37.61 -7.19
N GLU A 188 -5.24 -38.43 -6.63
CA GLU A 188 -5.23 -39.88 -6.84
C GLU A 188 -6.24 -40.27 -7.93
N LYS A 189 -5.69 -40.58 -9.11
CA LYS A 189 -6.47 -41.02 -10.28
C LYS A 189 -6.44 -42.54 -10.38
N TYR A 190 -7.63 -43.13 -10.40
CA TYR A 190 -7.81 -44.55 -10.64
C TYR A 190 -8.50 -44.76 -11.99
N ASN A 191 -8.08 -45.78 -12.73
CA ASN A 191 -8.68 -46.17 -14.00
C ASN A 191 -9.09 -47.65 -13.94
N SER A 192 -9.67 -48.17 -15.03
CA SER A 192 -10.11 -49.56 -15.11
C SER A 192 -9.03 -50.61 -14.80
N THR A 193 -7.75 -50.23 -14.88
CA THR A 193 -6.58 -51.10 -14.65
C THR A 193 -6.03 -50.97 -13.23
N THR A 194 -6.22 -49.83 -12.54
CA THR A 194 -5.72 -49.61 -11.16
C THR A 194 -6.79 -49.76 -10.09
N ALA A 195 -8.07 -49.80 -10.46
CA ALA A 195 -9.19 -50.05 -9.54
C ALA A 195 -9.37 -51.55 -9.25
N LEU A 196 -9.90 -51.87 -8.06
CA LEU A 196 -10.24 -53.23 -7.67
C LEU A 196 -11.53 -53.69 -8.40
N THR A 197 -11.58 -54.94 -8.85
CA THR A 197 -12.77 -55.55 -9.48
C THR A 197 -13.74 -56.05 -8.41
N GLY A 198 -14.66 -55.20 -7.99
CA GLY A 198 -15.59 -55.45 -6.89
C GLY A 198 -16.16 -54.17 -6.27
N TYR A 199 -16.83 -54.32 -5.13
CA TYR A 199 -17.39 -53.20 -4.35
C TYR A 199 -17.38 -53.52 -2.85
N TYR A 200 -17.40 -52.48 -2.01
CA TYR A 200 -17.65 -52.62 -0.57
C TYR A 200 -19.16 -52.64 -0.30
N ASN A 201 -19.66 -53.67 0.39
CA ASN A 201 -21.08 -53.77 0.74
C ASN A 201 -21.46 -52.88 1.94
N ALA A 202 -22.73 -52.89 2.35
CA ALA A 202 -23.23 -52.07 3.47
C ALA A 202 -22.60 -52.40 4.83
N SER A 203 -21.95 -53.56 4.96
CA SER A 203 -21.17 -53.96 6.14
C SER A 203 -19.68 -53.65 6.01
N GLY A 204 -19.28 -53.00 4.92
CA GLY A 204 -17.92 -52.56 4.66
C GLY A 204 -16.96 -53.66 4.21
N VAL A 205 -17.51 -54.82 3.84
CA VAL A 205 -16.75 -55.98 3.36
C VAL A 205 -16.60 -55.89 1.84
N PHE A 206 -15.39 -56.16 1.34
CA PHE A 206 -15.11 -56.20 -0.09
C PHE A 206 -15.71 -57.47 -0.72
N THR A 207 -16.49 -57.28 -1.78
CA THR A 207 -17.08 -58.36 -2.59
C THR A 207 -16.60 -58.23 -4.03
N SER A 208 -15.96 -59.29 -4.55
CA SER A 208 -15.57 -59.37 -5.96
C SER A 208 -16.80 -59.40 -6.86
N HIS A 209 -16.84 -58.55 -7.89
CA HIS A 209 -17.93 -58.50 -8.86
C HIS A 209 -17.47 -57.86 -10.17
N VAL A 210 -17.79 -58.50 -11.30
CA VAL A 210 -17.28 -58.12 -12.63
C VAL A 210 -17.78 -56.75 -13.12
N ASP A 211 -19.01 -56.39 -12.77
CA ASP A 211 -19.64 -55.12 -13.16
C ASP A 211 -19.35 -53.94 -12.22
N PHE A 212 -18.64 -54.17 -11.11
CA PHE A 212 -18.32 -53.10 -10.16
C PHE A 212 -16.82 -52.86 -10.09
N ARG A 213 -16.47 -51.61 -9.75
CA ARG A 213 -15.11 -51.22 -9.42
C ARG A 213 -15.12 -50.42 -8.12
N CYS A 214 -14.05 -50.52 -7.34
CA CYS A 214 -13.82 -49.65 -6.20
C CYS A 214 -12.36 -49.23 -6.06
N THR A 215 -12.13 -48.12 -5.35
CA THR A 215 -10.77 -47.77 -4.89
C THR A 215 -10.33 -48.73 -3.79
N PRO A 216 -9.03 -48.88 -3.53
CA PRO A 216 -8.57 -49.30 -2.21
C PRO A 216 -9.12 -48.38 -1.12
N LYS A 217 -9.15 -48.88 0.12
CA LYS A 217 -9.37 -48.01 1.28
C LYS A 217 -8.19 -47.07 1.44
N MET A 218 -8.48 -45.79 1.59
CA MET A 218 -7.51 -44.74 1.81
C MET A 218 -7.63 -44.24 3.26
N PRO A 219 -6.51 -44.05 3.98
CA PRO A 219 -6.54 -43.44 5.31
C PRO A 219 -7.16 -42.03 5.26
N ALA A 220 -8.00 -41.73 6.24
CA ALA A 220 -8.69 -40.46 6.38
C ALA A 220 -8.54 -39.91 7.80
N THR A 221 -8.55 -38.58 7.92
CA THR A 221 -8.53 -37.89 9.22
C THR A 221 -9.84 -37.12 9.39
N GLY A 222 -10.49 -37.31 10.54
CA GLY A 222 -11.71 -36.60 10.86
C GLY A 222 -11.54 -35.08 10.78
N GLY A 223 -12.46 -34.41 10.08
CA GLY A 223 -12.40 -32.98 9.80
C GLY A 223 -11.76 -32.60 8.46
N ASP A 224 -11.06 -33.52 7.78
CA ASP A 224 -10.51 -33.26 6.44
C ASP A 224 -11.65 -33.02 5.42
N VAL A 225 -11.40 -32.16 4.43
CA VAL A 225 -12.31 -31.95 3.28
C VAL A 225 -11.80 -32.74 2.08
N TRP A 226 -12.68 -33.50 1.44
CA TRP A 226 -12.36 -34.35 0.30
C TRP A 226 -13.28 -34.01 -0.88
N ARG A 227 -12.84 -34.32 -2.10
CA ARG A 227 -13.69 -34.19 -3.30
C ARG A 227 -13.63 -35.42 -4.19
N TYR A 228 -14.75 -35.70 -4.83
CA TYR A 228 -14.97 -36.91 -5.61
C TYR A 228 -15.63 -36.62 -6.95
N ARG A 229 -15.14 -37.24 -8.02
CA ARG A 229 -15.81 -37.24 -9.32
C ARG A 229 -15.79 -38.64 -9.94
N GLY A 230 -16.97 -39.20 -10.18
CA GLY A 230 -17.16 -40.40 -10.99
C GLY A 230 -17.57 -40.04 -12.41
N LYS A 231 -16.72 -40.32 -13.41
CA LYS A 231 -17.09 -40.15 -14.83
C LYS A 231 -17.63 -41.46 -15.40
N SER A 232 -18.93 -41.52 -15.71
CA SER A 232 -19.54 -42.57 -16.54
C SER A 232 -19.75 -42.07 -17.97
N TYR A 233 -19.63 -42.94 -18.97
CA TYR A 233 -19.96 -42.65 -20.37
C TYR A 233 -21.39 -43.06 -20.77
N SER A 234 -22.20 -43.59 -19.85
CA SER A 234 -23.61 -43.95 -20.10
C SER A 234 -24.52 -43.71 -18.87
N SER A 235 -25.83 -43.62 -19.12
CA SER A 235 -26.89 -43.09 -18.26
C SER A 235 -27.34 -44.03 -17.11
N LEU A 236 -26.42 -44.69 -16.41
CA LEU A 236 -26.75 -45.62 -15.30
C LEU A 236 -26.06 -45.21 -13.98
N SER A 237 -26.78 -45.45 -12.88
CA SER A 237 -26.57 -44.90 -11.52
C SER A 237 -25.20 -45.22 -10.89
N ILE A 238 -24.48 -44.18 -10.45
CA ILE A 238 -23.12 -44.25 -9.86
C ILE A 238 -23.20 -44.27 -8.32
N ARG A 239 -22.51 -45.20 -7.66
CA ARG A 239 -22.68 -45.52 -6.22
C ARG A 239 -21.55 -45.01 -5.31
N GLY A 240 -21.48 -43.69 -5.15
CA GLY A 240 -21.08 -43.08 -3.88
C GLY A 240 -19.66 -43.26 -3.32
N VAL A 241 -19.42 -42.58 -2.20
CA VAL A 241 -18.22 -42.67 -1.36
C VAL A 241 -18.65 -43.13 0.02
N TYR A 242 -17.95 -44.13 0.54
CA TYR A 242 -18.17 -44.70 1.86
C TYR A 242 -17.00 -44.36 2.78
N GLY A 243 -17.34 -43.99 4.02
CA GLY A 243 -16.42 -43.85 5.13
C GLY A 243 -16.50 -45.07 6.05
N PHE A 244 -15.37 -45.43 6.64
CA PHE A 244 -15.25 -46.55 7.57
C PHE A 244 -14.72 -46.02 8.91
N ARG A 245 -15.44 -46.35 9.98
CA ARG A 245 -15.00 -46.07 11.35
C ARG A 245 -14.03 -47.16 11.83
N ALA A 246 -13.26 -46.85 12.88
CA ALA A 246 -12.31 -47.81 13.46
C ALA A 246 -12.98 -49.10 13.96
N ASN A 247 -14.27 -49.04 14.33
CA ASN A 247 -15.07 -50.20 14.73
C ASN A 247 -15.69 -50.98 13.55
N GLY A 248 -15.34 -50.64 12.30
CA GLY A 248 -15.86 -51.28 11.09
C GLY A 248 -17.22 -50.78 10.60
N THR A 249 -17.86 -49.85 11.31
CA THR A 249 -19.15 -49.29 10.87
C THR A 249 -18.99 -48.42 9.62
N VAL A 250 -19.87 -48.61 8.65
CA VAL A 250 -19.89 -47.84 7.40
C VAL A 250 -20.76 -46.60 7.52
N VAL A 251 -20.30 -45.50 6.96
CA VAL A 251 -21.05 -44.25 6.77
C VAL A 251 -21.09 -43.94 5.28
N ILE A 252 -22.26 -43.59 4.76
CA ILE A 252 -22.36 -43.08 3.39
C ILE A 252 -21.96 -41.60 3.44
N LEU A 253 -20.83 -41.25 2.81
CA LEU A 253 -20.35 -39.87 2.71
C LEU A 253 -20.92 -39.18 1.48
N VAL A 254 -21.08 -39.95 0.41
CA VAL A 254 -21.72 -39.53 -0.84
C VAL A 254 -22.55 -40.70 -1.34
N ASP A 255 -23.83 -40.50 -1.65
CA ASP A 255 -24.77 -41.60 -1.94
C ASP A 255 -24.80 -41.96 -3.45
N VAL A 256 -25.31 -41.05 -4.29
CA VAL A 256 -25.40 -41.23 -5.74
C VAL A 256 -24.96 -39.94 -6.45
N VAL A 257 -24.02 -40.06 -7.38
CA VAL A 257 -23.52 -38.88 -8.13
C VAL A 257 -23.80 -39.05 -9.61
N ASN A 258 -24.68 -38.23 -10.18
CA ASN A 258 -24.78 -38.04 -11.62
C ASN A 258 -23.93 -36.82 -12.00
N ALA A 259 -22.63 -36.94 -12.28
CA ALA A 259 -21.91 -35.73 -12.63
C ALA A 259 -20.60 -35.85 -13.40
N THR A 260 -20.53 -34.98 -14.41
CA THR A 260 -19.35 -34.36 -15.02
C THR A 260 -18.52 -33.49 -14.04
N ASN A 261 -19.02 -33.23 -12.81
CA ASN A 261 -18.47 -32.29 -11.82
C ASN A 261 -18.04 -32.99 -10.51
N PHE A 262 -17.15 -32.34 -9.74
CA PHE A 262 -16.73 -32.83 -8.41
C PHE A 262 -17.81 -32.57 -7.34
N VAL A 263 -17.96 -33.51 -6.40
CA VAL A 263 -18.74 -33.39 -5.17
C VAL A 263 -17.78 -33.29 -3.99
N GLU A 264 -17.93 -32.25 -3.16
CA GLU A 264 -17.15 -32.07 -1.92
C GLU A 264 -17.89 -32.66 -0.72
N PHE A 265 -17.14 -33.23 0.23
CA PHE A 265 -17.66 -33.77 1.49
C PHE A 265 -16.60 -33.69 2.60
N THR A 266 -17.04 -33.54 3.84
CA THR A 266 -16.18 -33.51 5.03
C THR A 266 -16.12 -34.89 5.67
N ILE A 267 -14.94 -35.33 6.10
CA ILE A 267 -14.76 -36.58 6.83
C ILE A 267 -15.30 -36.41 8.26
N PRO A 268 -16.29 -37.20 8.70
CA PRO A 268 -16.75 -37.20 10.09
C PRO A 268 -15.59 -37.49 11.06
N ALA A 269 -15.64 -36.91 12.26
CA ALA A 269 -14.56 -36.98 13.25
C ALA A 269 -14.13 -38.43 13.59
N ASP A 270 -15.04 -39.39 13.43
CA ASP A 270 -14.90 -40.80 13.78
C ASP A 270 -14.58 -41.72 12.58
N VAL A 271 -14.46 -41.17 11.37
CA VAL A 271 -14.10 -41.91 10.15
C VAL A 271 -12.58 -41.91 9.97
N VAL A 272 -12.01 -43.10 9.77
CA VAL A 272 -10.56 -43.33 9.69
C VAL A 272 -10.10 -43.83 8.33
N GLU A 273 -11.01 -44.33 7.50
CA GLU A 273 -10.73 -44.73 6.12
C GLU A 273 -11.88 -44.34 5.19
N VAL A 274 -11.60 -44.16 3.90
CA VAL A 274 -12.60 -43.93 2.86
C VAL A 274 -12.35 -44.79 1.62
N ALA A 275 -13.43 -45.18 0.92
CA ALA A 275 -13.36 -45.84 -0.36
C ALA A 275 -14.57 -45.47 -1.23
N ALA A 276 -14.40 -45.50 -2.54
CA ALA A 276 -15.48 -45.21 -3.48
C ALA A 276 -15.89 -46.45 -4.29
N ASN A 277 -17.19 -46.65 -4.48
CA ASN A 277 -17.75 -47.73 -5.31
C ASN A 277 -18.34 -47.17 -6.61
N PHE A 278 -18.34 -48.00 -7.65
CA PHE A 278 -18.81 -47.61 -8.98
C PHE A 278 -19.40 -48.79 -9.75
N TYR A 279 -20.40 -48.52 -10.59
CA TYR A 279 -20.96 -49.45 -11.57
C TYR A 279 -20.34 -49.21 -12.94
N ASN A 280 -20.04 -50.26 -13.70
CA ASN A 280 -19.24 -50.22 -14.93
C ASN A 280 -19.98 -50.83 -16.12
N VAL A 281 -19.93 -50.17 -17.29
CA VAL A 281 -19.81 -50.83 -18.61
C VAL A 281 -18.99 -49.95 -19.58
N ASN A 282 -17.66 -50.15 -19.56
CA ASN A 282 -16.63 -49.66 -20.49
C ASN A 282 -16.14 -48.21 -20.32
N ALA A 283 -14.84 -48.12 -19.95
CA ALA A 283 -13.99 -46.95 -19.74
C ALA A 283 -14.35 -46.04 -18.55
N VAL A 284 -13.61 -46.11 -17.43
CA VAL A 284 -13.79 -45.20 -16.29
C VAL A 284 -12.49 -44.45 -16.00
N ASN A 285 -12.60 -43.14 -15.78
CA ASN A 285 -11.60 -42.33 -15.07
C ASN A 285 -12.20 -41.95 -13.71
N MET A 286 -11.77 -42.61 -12.64
CA MET A 286 -12.10 -42.30 -11.26
C MET A 286 -11.12 -41.23 -10.75
N ASN A 287 -11.65 -40.19 -10.12
CA ASN A 287 -10.80 -39.20 -9.48
C ASN A 287 -11.33 -38.90 -8.07
N ILE A 288 -10.56 -39.33 -7.07
CA ILE A 288 -10.76 -38.97 -5.66
C ILE A 288 -9.54 -38.16 -5.24
N GLN A 289 -9.79 -36.95 -4.74
CA GLN A 289 -8.72 -36.03 -4.40
C GLN A 289 -8.82 -35.66 -2.94
N LYS A 290 -7.74 -35.93 -2.20
CA LYS A 290 -7.57 -35.37 -0.87
C LYS A 290 -7.29 -33.89 -1.05
N LYS A 291 -8.24 -33.04 -0.62
CA LYS A 291 -8.07 -31.59 -0.62
C LYS A 291 -7.48 -31.20 0.72
N THR A 292 -6.15 -31.12 0.79
CA THR A 292 -5.50 -30.56 1.96
C THR A 292 -5.67 -29.05 1.92
N VAL A 293 -6.70 -28.55 2.62
CA VAL A 293 -6.90 -27.12 2.85
C VAL A 293 -5.97 -26.71 3.98
N THR A 294 -4.80 -26.16 3.65
CA THR A 294 -3.93 -25.54 4.65
C THR A 294 -4.40 -24.11 4.87
N TYR A 295 -5.12 -23.88 5.97
CA TYR A 295 -5.62 -22.55 6.29
C TYR A 295 -4.48 -21.60 6.61
N THR A 296 -4.59 -20.43 6.04
CA THR A 296 -4.37 -19.18 6.73
C THR A 296 -5.50 -18.20 6.20
N ALA A 297 -5.51 -16.90 6.44
CA ALA A 297 -6.65 -15.98 6.51
C ALA A 297 -7.26 -15.27 5.25
N ALA A 298 -7.49 -15.88 4.07
CA ALA A 298 -7.99 -15.09 2.89
C ALA A 298 -9.20 -15.56 2.05
N SER A 299 -9.93 -16.65 2.35
CA SER A 299 -10.88 -17.21 1.35
C SER A 299 -12.39 -17.06 1.57
N ILE A 300 -12.88 -16.27 2.53
CA ILE A 300 -14.34 -16.13 2.74
C ILE A 300 -15.03 -15.26 1.67
N ILE A 301 -14.31 -14.52 0.83
CA ILE A 301 -14.93 -13.65 -0.18
C ILE A 301 -15.30 -14.39 -1.48
N LYS A 302 -14.71 -15.55 -1.78
CA LYS A 302 -14.97 -16.24 -3.06
C LYS A 302 -16.38 -16.84 -3.16
N ASP A 303 -16.96 -17.26 -2.04
CA ASP A 303 -18.33 -17.79 -2.02
C ASP A 303 -19.39 -16.69 -1.83
N ALA A 304 -18.99 -15.50 -1.37
CA ALA A 304 -19.90 -14.36 -1.22
C ALA A 304 -20.12 -13.55 -2.52
N LEU A 305 -19.25 -13.70 -3.52
CA LEU A 305 -19.32 -12.97 -4.79
C LEU A 305 -19.27 -13.94 -5.97
N GLY A 306 -20.41 -14.55 -6.27
CA GLY A 306 -20.56 -15.50 -7.37
C GLY A 306 -20.08 -14.98 -8.73
N ASN A 307 -19.54 -15.91 -9.53
CA ASN A 307 -19.37 -15.82 -10.98
C ASN A 307 -18.75 -14.52 -11.55
N VAL A 308 -17.47 -14.28 -11.30
CA VAL A 308 -16.68 -13.42 -12.19
C VAL A 308 -15.43 -14.17 -12.64
N SER A 309 -15.53 -14.80 -13.80
CA SER A 309 -14.37 -15.20 -14.60
C SER A 309 -13.58 -13.95 -14.96
N SER A 310 -12.29 -13.97 -14.61
CA SER A 310 -11.25 -12.93 -14.76
C SER A 310 -11.14 -11.91 -13.61
N ILE A 311 -10.14 -12.12 -12.75
CA ILE A 311 -9.49 -11.04 -12.00
C ILE A 311 -8.03 -11.01 -12.47
N ASN A 312 -7.64 -9.87 -13.05
CA ASN A 312 -6.25 -9.55 -13.35
C ASN A 312 -5.48 -9.35 -12.03
N ASN A 313 -4.21 -9.76 -11.96
CA ASN A 313 -3.31 -9.72 -10.79
C ASN A 313 -3.16 -8.37 -10.04
N GLY A 314 -3.88 -7.31 -10.43
CA GLY A 314 -3.84 -5.99 -9.80
C GLY A 314 -4.57 -5.86 -8.46
N ASP A 315 -5.38 -6.84 -8.04
CA ASP A 315 -6.21 -6.76 -6.82
C ASP A 315 -5.56 -7.32 -5.54
N LEU A 316 -4.33 -7.87 -5.61
CA LEU A 316 -3.60 -8.41 -4.47
C LEU A 316 -2.84 -7.36 -3.62
N THR A 317 -3.01 -6.06 -3.89
CA THR A 317 -2.23 -4.97 -3.26
C THR A 317 -3.06 -4.06 -2.34
N LYS A 318 -4.31 -4.43 -2.02
CA LYS A 318 -5.22 -3.57 -1.25
C LYS A 318 -4.94 -3.67 0.25
N ILE A 319 -4.59 -2.56 0.88
CA ILE A 319 -4.41 -2.42 2.34
C ILE A 319 -5.76 -2.06 2.96
N PHE A 320 -6.07 -2.54 4.16
CA PHE A 320 -7.25 -2.09 4.91
C PHE A 320 -6.82 -1.42 6.20
N THR A 321 -7.48 -0.32 6.57
CA THR A 321 -7.18 0.44 7.77
C THR A 321 -8.44 0.99 8.42
N ASN A 322 -8.45 1.04 9.75
CA ASN A 322 -9.53 1.67 10.51
C ASN A 322 -9.45 3.21 10.49
N LEU A 323 -8.41 3.78 9.88
CA LEU A 323 -8.28 5.21 9.73
C LEU A 323 -9.36 5.79 8.81
N LYS A 324 -9.71 7.05 9.03
CA LYS A 324 -10.61 7.85 8.19
C LYS A 324 -9.78 8.88 7.41
N ILE A 325 -10.07 9.04 6.13
CA ILE A 325 -9.42 10.03 5.27
C ILE A 325 -10.41 11.05 4.71
N GLY A 326 -10.04 12.33 4.74
CA GLY A 326 -10.79 13.43 4.14
C GLY A 326 -9.96 14.11 3.05
N SER A 327 -10.45 14.18 1.81
CA SER A 327 -9.75 14.88 0.72
C SER A 327 -10.48 16.15 0.32
N ALA A 328 -9.81 17.29 0.48
CA ALA A 328 -10.33 18.61 0.12
C ALA A 328 -9.69 19.14 -1.16
N GLY A 329 -10.48 19.87 -1.96
CA GLY A 329 -9.97 20.49 -3.17
C GLY A 329 -11.04 21.04 -4.10
N ASP A 330 -10.64 21.29 -5.34
CA ASP A 330 -11.49 21.91 -6.37
C ASP A 330 -12.30 20.87 -7.22
N SER A 331 -12.60 21.20 -8.48
CA SER A 331 -13.28 20.30 -9.43
C SER A 331 -12.51 19.01 -9.68
N ILE A 332 -11.18 19.02 -9.62
CA ILE A 332 -10.38 17.80 -9.77
C ILE A 332 -10.71 16.83 -8.62
N THR A 333 -10.92 17.35 -7.41
CA THR A 333 -11.35 16.57 -6.25
C THR A 333 -12.83 16.21 -6.36
N ALA A 334 -13.70 17.12 -6.81
CA ALA A 334 -15.15 16.89 -6.86
C ALA A 334 -15.59 15.87 -7.92
N ASN A 335 -15.02 15.94 -9.13
CA ASN A 335 -15.54 15.23 -10.31
C ASN A 335 -15.35 13.71 -10.26
N GLY A 336 -14.52 13.23 -9.33
CA GLY A 336 -14.09 11.83 -9.25
C GLY A 336 -14.99 10.92 -8.40
N VAL A 337 -16.04 11.43 -7.76
CA VAL A 337 -16.87 10.69 -6.81
C VAL A 337 -18.34 10.86 -7.17
N GLY A 338 -18.95 9.85 -7.80
CA GLY A 338 -20.39 9.83 -8.11
C GLY A 338 -20.81 10.10 -9.56
N GLY A 339 -19.88 10.03 -10.53
CA GLY A 339 -20.16 10.18 -11.97
C GLY A 339 -19.59 9.04 -12.83
N SER A 340 -19.44 9.27 -14.13
CA SER A 340 -18.78 8.33 -15.07
C SER A 340 -17.25 8.27 -14.92
N LEU A 341 -16.67 9.21 -14.15
CA LEU A 341 -15.25 9.26 -13.85
C LEU A 341 -14.96 8.59 -12.50
N LYS A 342 -13.86 7.83 -12.46
CA LYS A 342 -13.30 7.27 -11.25
C LYS A 342 -12.17 8.16 -10.76
N GLY A 343 -12.43 8.93 -9.72
CA GLY A 343 -11.47 9.86 -9.11
C GLY A 343 -10.29 9.18 -8.47
N TYR A 344 -9.26 9.98 -8.17
CA TYR A 344 -8.09 9.49 -7.43
C TYR A 344 -8.50 8.93 -6.05
N GLN A 345 -9.57 9.45 -5.45
CA GLN A 345 -10.12 8.98 -4.18
C GLN A 345 -10.57 7.53 -4.28
N LEU A 346 -11.29 7.19 -5.34
CA LEU A 346 -11.79 5.83 -5.56
C LEU A 346 -10.64 4.88 -5.90
N TYR A 347 -9.64 5.32 -6.67
CA TYR A 347 -8.44 4.52 -6.91
C TYR A 347 -7.58 4.34 -5.65
N ILE A 348 -7.50 5.35 -4.77
CA ILE A 348 -6.88 5.19 -3.46
C ILE A 348 -7.70 4.21 -2.62
N GLN A 349 -9.03 4.34 -2.56
CA GLN A 349 -9.90 3.43 -1.79
C GLN A 349 -9.87 1.98 -2.32
N ASP A 350 -9.56 1.78 -3.61
CA ASP A 350 -9.27 0.45 -4.17
C ASP A 350 -7.96 -0.14 -3.68
N LYS A 351 -6.99 0.70 -3.31
CA LYS A 351 -5.64 0.27 -2.89
C LYS A 351 -5.43 0.36 -1.38
N ILE A 352 -6.19 1.20 -0.69
CA ILE A 352 -6.18 1.44 0.76
C ILE A 352 -7.64 1.63 1.17
N GLY A 353 -8.29 0.58 1.66
CA GLY A 353 -9.64 0.63 2.21
C GLY A 353 -9.64 1.31 3.57
N PHE A 354 -9.91 2.61 3.59
CA PHE A 354 -10.17 3.37 4.81
C PHE A 354 -11.57 3.05 5.37
N ALA A 355 -11.73 3.16 6.70
CA ALA A 355 -13.03 3.04 7.35
C ALA A 355 -14.03 4.08 6.83
N THR A 356 -13.54 5.27 6.46
CA THR A 356 -14.32 6.29 5.75
C THR A 356 -13.41 7.07 4.83
N TYR A 357 -13.84 7.29 3.59
CA TYR A 357 -13.22 8.23 2.67
C TYR A 357 -14.22 9.33 2.34
N THR A 358 -14.00 10.53 2.89
CA THR A 358 -14.87 11.69 2.67
C THR A 358 -14.24 12.64 1.65
N THR A 359 -15.07 13.17 0.75
CA THR A 359 -14.64 14.12 -0.29
C THR A 359 -15.23 15.50 -0.02
N TYR A 360 -14.36 16.49 0.11
CA TYR A 360 -14.67 17.91 0.25
C TYR A 360 -14.22 18.65 -1.02
N GLY A 361 -14.76 18.22 -2.16
CA GLY A 361 -14.46 18.75 -3.48
C GLY A 361 -15.47 19.81 -3.89
N TYR A 362 -15.00 20.98 -4.33
CA TYR A 362 -15.85 22.10 -4.72
C TYR A 362 -15.46 22.63 -6.10
N SER A 363 -16.30 22.36 -7.10
CA SER A 363 -15.98 22.66 -8.50
C SER A 363 -15.78 24.14 -8.80
N GLY A 364 -14.70 24.46 -9.51
CA GLY A 364 -14.35 25.81 -9.96
C GLY A 364 -13.90 26.76 -8.85
N ARG A 365 -13.68 26.26 -7.63
CA ARG A 365 -13.44 27.10 -6.46
C ARG A 365 -11.95 27.30 -6.16
N PRO A 366 -11.53 28.52 -5.79
CA PRO A 366 -10.20 28.76 -5.22
C PRO A 366 -10.09 28.23 -3.79
N LEU A 367 -8.86 28.05 -3.31
CA LEU A 367 -8.58 27.86 -1.89
C LEU A 367 -8.87 29.14 -1.11
N SER A 368 -8.38 30.27 -1.57
CA SER A 368 -8.53 31.55 -0.87
C SER A 368 -9.94 32.16 -0.98
N THR A 369 -10.30 33.05 -0.06
CA THR A 369 -11.67 33.57 0.13
C THR A 369 -11.93 34.94 -0.48
N PHE A 370 -11.00 35.53 -1.22
CA PHE A 370 -11.25 36.81 -1.91
C PHE A 370 -12.48 36.65 -2.83
N VAL A 371 -13.53 37.42 -2.49
CA VAL A 371 -14.95 37.13 -2.73
C VAL A 371 -15.23 36.55 -4.12
N THR A 372 -15.72 35.31 -4.15
CA THR A 372 -16.22 34.68 -5.38
C THR A 372 -17.66 35.17 -5.66
N PRO A 373 -18.00 35.70 -6.86
CA PRO A 373 -19.39 35.99 -7.24
C PRO A 373 -20.40 34.82 -7.12
N ASP A 374 -19.94 33.59 -6.93
CA ASP A 374 -20.72 32.36 -7.14
C ASP A 374 -20.88 31.50 -5.86
N GLY A 375 -20.42 32.00 -4.71
CA GLY A 375 -20.54 31.33 -3.41
C GLY A 375 -19.32 30.50 -2.97
N THR A 376 -18.70 30.94 -1.88
CA THR A 376 -17.78 30.30 -0.91
C THR A 376 -16.54 29.54 -1.42
N SER A 377 -15.35 29.85 -0.91
CA SER A 377 -14.09 29.17 -1.28
C SER A 377 -13.99 27.72 -0.77
N ILE A 378 -12.96 26.96 -1.19
CA ILE A 378 -12.68 25.63 -0.64
C ILE A 378 -12.46 25.72 0.87
N ILE A 379 -11.67 26.70 1.36
CA ILE A 379 -11.37 26.78 2.80
C ILE A 379 -12.62 27.09 3.62
N GLU A 380 -13.47 28.00 3.13
CA GLU A 380 -14.72 28.34 3.79
C GLU A 380 -15.66 27.13 3.87
N GLN A 381 -15.82 26.42 2.76
CA GLN A 381 -16.62 25.20 2.74
C GLN A 381 -16.04 24.11 3.65
N PHE A 382 -14.72 23.96 3.67
CA PHE A 382 -14.05 22.98 4.51
C PHE A 382 -14.22 23.31 6.00
N ILE A 383 -14.01 24.57 6.40
CA ILE A 383 -14.25 25.02 7.78
C ILE A 383 -15.68 24.68 8.22
N ASN A 384 -16.66 24.95 7.36
CA ASN A 384 -18.07 24.82 7.70
C ASN A 384 -18.57 23.37 7.71
N ASN A 385 -18.01 22.48 6.90
CA ASN A 385 -18.60 21.16 6.66
C ASN A 385 -17.67 19.98 6.97
N ALA A 386 -16.39 20.22 7.24
CA ALA A 386 -15.46 19.13 7.49
C ALA A 386 -15.75 18.44 8.83
N ALA A 387 -15.63 17.11 8.81
CA ALA A 387 -15.73 16.23 9.98
C ALA A 387 -14.33 15.73 10.38
N SER A 388 -14.24 15.11 11.55
CA SER A 388 -12.99 14.55 12.07
C SER A 388 -12.49 13.36 11.24
N HIS A 389 -11.22 13.42 10.83
CA HIS A 389 -10.49 12.37 10.10
C HIS A 389 -9.09 12.19 10.68
N ASP A 390 -8.47 11.04 10.43
CA ASP A 390 -7.09 10.75 10.83
C ASP A 390 -6.08 11.30 9.82
N ILE A 391 -6.46 11.30 8.54
CA ILE A 391 -5.66 11.81 7.44
C ILE A 391 -6.47 12.84 6.65
N PHE A 392 -5.88 14.00 6.39
CA PHE A 392 -6.43 15.02 5.50
C PHE A 392 -5.51 15.26 4.30
N THR A 393 -6.08 15.37 3.11
CA THR A 393 -5.36 15.80 1.91
C THR A 393 -5.94 17.09 1.35
N LEU A 394 -5.09 17.95 0.81
CA LEU A 394 -5.49 19.20 0.15
C LEU A 394 -4.90 19.29 -1.25
N LEU A 395 -5.75 19.36 -2.27
CA LEU A 395 -5.38 19.65 -3.67
C LEU A 395 -6.08 20.93 -4.13
N ALA A 396 -5.34 22.03 -4.18
CA ALA A 396 -5.87 23.34 -4.56
C ALA A 396 -4.79 24.23 -5.18
N GLY A 397 -5.17 25.42 -5.68
CA GLY A 397 -4.25 26.40 -6.28
C GLY A 397 -4.48 26.67 -7.78
N THR A 398 -5.10 25.74 -8.52
CA THR A 398 -5.29 25.92 -9.98
C THR A 398 -6.33 27.01 -10.29
N ASN A 399 -7.43 27.02 -9.53
CA ASN A 399 -8.44 28.08 -9.63
C ASN A 399 -7.94 29.36 -8.98
N ASP A 400 -7.07 29.25 -7.98
CA ASP A 400 -6.45 30.40 -7.35
C ASP A 400 -5.67 31.23 -8.38
N PHE A 401 -4.87 30.53 -9.18
CA PHE A 401 -4.17 31.06 -10.33
C PHE A 401 -5.11 31.57 -11.43
N LYS A 402 -6.05 30.74 -11.93
CA LYS A 402 -6.95 31.10 -13.05
C LYS A 402 -7.85 32.29 -12.73
N LEU A 403 -8.32 32.39 -11.49
CA LEU A 403 -9.26 33.41 -11.04
C LEU A 403 -8.54 34.63 -10.45
N ASN A 404 -7.22 34.75 -10.62
CA ASN A 404 -6.41 35.89 -10.17
C ASN A 404 -6.51 36.17 -8.68
N MET A 405 -6.78 35.15 -7.86
CA MET A 405 -7.21 35.32 -6.46
C MET A 405 -8.22 36.43 -6.23
N ARG A 406 -9.12 36.57 -7.21
CA ARG A 406 -10.13 37.63 -7.42
C ARG A 406 -9.74 38.97 -6.75
N SER A 407 -8.48 39.36 -7.00
CA SER A 407 -7.77 40.64 -6.74
C SER A 407 -7.07 40.87 -5.38
N GLY A 408 -6.80 39.84 -4.58
CA GLY A 408 -5.86 39.92 -3.44
C GLY A 408 -4.46 39.41 -3.77
N ASP A 409 -3.47 39.75 -2.94
CA ASP A 409 -2.11 39.19 -3.06
C ASP A 409 -2.11 37.69 -2.67
N ILE A 410 -1.19 36.91 -3.24
CA ILE A 410 -0.98 35.50 -2.85
C ILE A 410 -0.61 35.40 -1.35
N GLY A 411 0.02 36.45 -0.82
CA GLY A 411 0.53 36.53 0.54
C GLY A 411 1.95 35.98 0.64
N THR A 412 2.41 35.83 1.87
CA THR A 412 3.76 35.37 2.23
C THR A 412 3.72 34.38 3.38
N LEU A 413 4.85 33.72 3.65
CA LEU A 413 5.00 32.89 4.84
C LEU A 413 4.76 33.67 6.15
N ASN A 414 4.94 35.01 6.17
CA ASN A 414 4.59 35.80 7.35
C ASN A 414 3.08 35.88 7.57
N ASP A 415 2.28 35.98 6.50
CA ASP A 415 0.82 35.95 6.61
C ASP A 415 0.33 34.60 7.14
N TYR A 416 0.99 33.51 6.75
CA TYR A 416 0.77 32.17 7.30
C TYR A 416 1.06 32.12 8.81
N LYS A 417 2.24 32.60 9.22
CA LYS A 417 2.69 32.58 10.62
C LYS A 417 1.83 33.45 11.54
N ASN A 418 1.37 34.59 11.03
CA ASN A 418 0.60 35.57 11.80
C ASN A 418 -0.88 35.20 11.95
N LEU A 419 -1.40 34.26 11.15
CA LEU A 419 -2.77 33.79 11.31
C LEU A 419 -2.87 32.79 12.47
N THR A 420 -3.38 33.26 13.61
CA THR A 420 -3.53 32.46 14.83
C THR A 420 -4.89 31.77 14.95
N SER A 421 -5.91 32.26 14.23
CA SER A 421 -7.25 31.68 14.14
C SER A 421 -7.87 32.00 12.78
N TYR A 422 -8.72 31.11 12.28
CA TYR A 422 -9.47 31.31 11.04
C TYR A 422 -10.88 31.89 11.27
N GLY A 423 -11.19 32.31 12.51
CA GLY A 423 -12.51 32.77 12.91
C GLY A 423 -13.40 31.64 13.46
N SER A 424 -14.71 31.85 13.45
CA SER A 424 -15.70 30.85 13.87
C SER A 424 -16.28 30.12 12.66
N VAL A 425 -16.75 28.88 12.85
CA VAL A 425 -17.60 28.20 11.86
C VAL A 425 -18.78 29.10 11.51
N GLY A 426 -19.02 29.30 10.20
CA GLY A 426 -20.03 30.22 9.67
C GLY A 426 -19.55 31.66 9.45
N ALA A 427 -18.32 32.02 9.84
CA ALA A 427 -17.75 33.33 9.55
C ALA A 427 -17.10 33.36 8.15
N VAL A 428 -17.39 34.43 7.40
CA VAL A 428 -16.69 34.72 6.14
C VAL A 428 -15.50 35.64 6.45
N VAL A 429 -14.29 35.12 6.32
CA VAL A 429 -13.05 35.88 6.57
C VAL A 429 -12.25 35.93 5.28
N SER A 430 -11.86 37.13 4.85
CA SER A 430 -10.96 37.31 3.70
C SER A 430 -9.55 36.81 4.06
N MET A 431 -9.04 35.88 3.26
CA MET A 431 -7.77 35.20 3.46
C MET A 431 -7.05 35.15 2.11
N ASN A 432 -5.76 35.50 2.13
CA ASN A 432 -4.87 35.17 1.03
C ASN A 432 -4.55 33.67 0.99
N PHE A 433 -3.78 33.25 -0.01
CA PHE A 433 -3.49 31.83 -0.23
C PHE A 433 -2.72 31.21 0.94
N TYR A 434 -1.71 31.91 1.48
CA TYR A 434 -0.97 31.47 2.67
C TYR A 434 -1.87 31.37 3.91
N GLN A 435 -2.73 32.35 4.15
CA GLN A 435 -3.68 32.32 5.26
C GLN A 435 -4.69 31.17 5.12
N ALA A 436 -5.17 30.89 3.90
CA ALA A 436 -6.08 29.79 3.65
C ALA A 436 -5.42 28.42 3.87
N LEU A 437 -4.14 28.27 3.52
CA LEU A 437 -3.34 27.09 3.90
C LEU A 437 -3.25 26.94 5.42
N LYS A 438 -2.99 28.04 6.15
CA LYS A 438 -2.96 28.01 7.62
C LYS A 438 -4.30 27.62 8.23
N ALA A 439 -5.38 28.20 7.73
CA ALA A 439 -6.73 27.90 8.16
C ALA A 439 -7.09 26.43 7.95
N PHE A 440 -6.65 25.82 6.84
CA PHE A 440 -6.83 24.39 6.61
C PHE A 440 -6.13 23.56 7.68
N VAL A 441 -4.86 23.86 7.96
CA VAL A 441 -4.06 23.17 8.99
C VAL A 441 -4.68 23.31 10.37
N LEU A 442 -5.07 24.53 10.76
CA LEU A 442 -5.74 24.80 12.03
C LEU A 442 -7.06 24.01 12.14
N ARG A 443 -7.88 23.99 11.09
CA ARG A 443 -9.14 23.25 11.08
C ARG A 443 -8.93 21.74 11.22
N CYS A 444 -7.95 21.18 10.52
CA CYS A 444 -7.61 19.75 10.64
C CYS A 444 -7.24 19.38 12.08
N TYR A 445 -6.40 20.18 12.75
CA TYR A 445 -5.98 19.90 14.13
C TYR A 445 -7.06 20.20 15.18
N GLU A 446 -7.96 21.14 14.92
CA GLU A 446 -9.15 21.33 15.75
C GLU A 446 -10.07 20.11 15.69
N LEU A 447 -10.30 19.56 14.48
CA LEU A 447 -11.12 18.38 14.27
C LEU A 447 -10.49 17.10 14.80
N ASN A 448 -9.16 16.99 14.74
CA ASN A 448 -8.39 15.89 15.31
C ASN A 448 -6.97 16.36 15.67
N PRO A 449 -6.62 16.52 16.96
CA PRO A 449 -5.29 16.96 17.38
C PRO A 449 -4.13 16.03 16.95
N LYS A 450 -4.43 14.80 16.52
CA LYS A 450 -3.45 13.83 16.01
C LYS A 450 -3.47 13.67 14.49
N ALA A 451 -4.21 14.52 13.77
CA ALA A 451 -4.36 14.47 12.34
C ALA A 451 -3.00 14.46 11.61
N LYS A 452 -2.95 13.69 10.52
CA LYS A 452 -1.89 13.75 9.52
C LYS A 452 -2.38 14.54 8.33
N ILE A 453 -1.58 15.48 7.86
CA ILE A 453 -1.93 16.36 6.76
C ILE A 453 -0.99 16.07 5.60
N ILE A 454 -1.52 16.08 4.37
CA ILE A 454 -0.76 15.92 3.13
C ILE A 454 -1.18 17.03 2.17
N PHE A 455 -0.21 17.80 1.69
CA PHE A 455 -0.47 18.77 0.63
C PHE A 455 -0.22 18.16 -0.74
N CYS A 456 -1.03 18.55 -1.71
CA CYS A 456 -0.88 18.18 -3.11
C CYS A 456 -0.79 19.46 -3.93
N THR A 457 0.27 19.62 -4.70
CA THR A 457 0.41 20.78 -5.59
C THR A 457 -0.56 20.67 -6.78
N PRO A 458 -0.96 21.77 -7.43
CA PRO A 458 -1.66 21.70 -8.72
C PRO A 458 -0.93 20.83 -9.75
N LEU A 459 -1.69 20.20 -10.64
CA LEU A 459 -1.15 19.60 -11.86
C LEU A 459 -0.61 20.68 -12.81
N GLN A 460 0.25 20.28 -13.74
CA GLN A 460 0.47 21.12 -14.93
C GLN A 460 -0.82 21.23 -15.75
N ARG A 461 -1.02 22.37 -16.42
CA ARG A 461 -2.27 22.71 -17.11
C ARG A 461 -2.03 23.55 -18.36
N ASP A 462 -2.99 23.46 -19.27
CA ASP A 462 -3.16 24.30 -20.44
C ASP A 462 -4.66 24.38 -20.76
N ASN A 463 -5.36 25.34 -20.16
CA ASN A 463 -6.80 25.43 -20.29
C ASN A 463 -7.28 26.89 -20.31
N GLY A 464 -8.06 27.24 -21.33
CA GLY A 464 -8.71 28.54 -21.46
C GLY A 464 -7.74 29.72 -21.53
N GLY A 465 -6.56 29.53 -22.15
CA GLY A 465 -5.51 30.56 -22.26
C GLY A 465 -4.62 30.70 -21.02
N TYR A 466 -4.82 29.87 -20.00
CA TYR A 466 -3.98 29.85 -18.81
C TYR A 466 -3.17 28.55 -18.75
N THR A 467 -1.90 28.65 -19.11
CA THR A 467 -0.92 27.55 -19.02
C THR A 467 -0.19 27.60 -17.67
N SER A 468 0.46 26.50 -17.29
CA SER A 468 1.34 26.45 -16.11
C SER A 468 2.40 27.53 -16.04
N TRP A 469 2.79 28.08 -17.20
CA TRP A 469 3.88 29.05 -17.34
C TRP A 469 3.39 30.44 -17.76
N SER A 470 2.09 30.59 -17.99
CA SER A 470 1.50 31.90 -18.26
C SER A 470 1.38 32.71 -16.98
N THR A 471 1.47 34.02 -17.13
CA THR A 471 1.18 34.98 -16.06
C THR A 471 -0.29 35.34 -16.11
N ASN A 472 -0.97 35.30 -14.96
CA ASN A 472 -2.35 35.72 -14.82
C ASN A 472 -2.46 37.26 -14.76
N SER A 473 -3.67 37.81 -14.63
CA SER A 473 -3.86 39.27 -14.73
C SER A 473 -3.27 40.06 -13.56
N VAL A 474 -2.82 39.39 -12.49
CA VAL A 474 -2.19 40.00 -11.31
C VAL A 474 -0.69 39.70 -11.22
N GLY A 475 -0.06 39.28 -12.33
CA GLY A 475 1.38 39.10 -12.38
C GLY A 475 1.89 37.80 -11.75
N ARG A 476 0.99 36.84 -11.48
CA ARG A 476 1.33 35.55 -10.84
C ARG A 476 1.25 34.38 -11.82
N THR A 477 2.13 33.41 -11.65
CA THR A 477 2.16 32.14 -12.37
C THR A 477 1.55 31.03 -11.54
N LEU A 478 1.21 29.88 -12.14
CA LEU A 478 0.81 28.70 -11.36
C LEU A 478 1.93 28.24 -10.42
N SER A 479 3.19 28.37 -10.85
CA SER A 479 4.36 28.04 -10.03
C SER A 479 4.45 28.85 -8.73
N ASP A 480 3.90 30.08 -8.68
CA ASP A 480 3.90 30.87 -7.45
C ASP A 480 3.04 30.20 -6.35
N PHE A 481 1.87 29.67 -6.72
CA PHE A 481 0.99 28.91 -5.82
C PHE A 481 1.60 27.57 -5.43
N VAL A 482 2.25 26.88 -6.37
CA VAL A 482 2.98 25.63 -6.11
C VAL A 482 4.10 25.87 -5.07
N ASN A 483 4.87 26.94 -5.24
CA ASN A 483 5.95 27.29 -4.34
C ASN A 483 5.44 27.69 -2.95
N ALA A 484 4.30 28.39 -2.86
CA ALA A 484 3.66 28.68 -1.58
C ALA A 484 3.25 27.41 -0.82
N ILE A 485 2.70 26.41 -1.52
CA ILE A 485 2.39 25.10 -0.92
C ILE A 485 3.67 24.43 -0.39
N ARG A 486 4.75 24.41 -1.17
CA ARG A 486 6.03 23.83 -0.76
C ARG A 486 6.65 24.55 0.43
N GLU A 487 6.62 25.88 0.44
CA GLU A 487 7.19 26.71 1.50
C GLU A 487 6.46 26.46 2.83
N VAL A 488 5.13 26.48 2.82
CA VAL A 488 4.32 26.16 4.01
C VAL A 488 4.55 24.71 4.46
N ALA A 489 4.59 23.76 3.52
CA ALA A 489 4.79 22.36 3.84
C ALA A 489 6.15 22.12 4.52
N ALA A 490 7.21 22.76 4.02
CA ALA A 490 8.53 22.71 4.63
C ALA A 490 8.52 23.33 6.04
N TYR A 491 7.80 24.44 6.24
CA TYR A 491 7.68 25.10 7.54
C TYR A 491 6.94 24.23 8.58
N GLU A 492 5.87 23.53 8.20
CA GLU A 492 5.06 22.69 9.11
C GLU A 492 5.50 21.21 9.17
N SER A 493 6.54 20.81 8.44
CA SER A 493 6.91 19.40 8.24
C SER A 493 5.76 18.54 7.68
N ILE A 494 4.96 19.11 6.77
CA ILE A 494 3.88 18.42 6.06
C ILE A 494 4.45 17.77 4.79
N PRO A 495 4.22 16.48 4.52
CA PRO A 495 4.61 15.88 3.26
C PRO A 495 3.81 16.45 2.08
N VAL A 496 4.48 16.54 0.93
CA VAL A 496 3.90 17.03 -0.32
C VAL A 496 3.84 15.91 -1.36
N VAL A 497 2.69 15.75 -2.01
CA VAL A 497 2.57 15.06 -3.30
C VAL A 497 2.72 16.12 -4.38
N ASP A 498 3.92 16.21 -4.95
CA ASP A 498 4.29 17.28 -5.88
C ASP A 498 3.91 16.95 -7.33
N PHE A 499 2.61 17.03 -7.63
CA PHE A 499 2.10 16.81 -8.97
C PHE A 499 2.64 17.81 -10.01
N PHE A 500 3.14 18.98 -9.61
CA PHE A 500 3.61 19.98 -10.56
C PHE A 500 5.01 19.66 -11.09
N LYS A 501 5.93 19.26 -10.18
CA LYS A 501 7.34 19.00 -10.51
C LYS A 501 7.67 17.52 -10.64
N GLU A 502 7.05 16.67 -9.83
CA GLU A 502 7.29 15.22 -9.83
C GLU A 502 6.14 14.44 -10.49
N GLY A 503 5.11 15.14 -10.96
CA GLY A 503 3.92 14.55 -11.57
C GLY A 503 4.19 13.73 -12.83
N VAL A 504 3.46 12.63 -12.97
CA VAL A 504 3.42 11.85 -14.23
C VAL A 504 2.76 12.65 -15.35
N ILE A 505 1.78 13.48 -15.01
CA ILE A 505 1.06 14.37 -15.94
C ILE A 505 1.84 15.67 -16.09
N ASN A 506 2.28 15.96 -17.31
CA ASN A 506 3.06 17.14 -17.67
C ASN A 506 2.62 17.70 -19.04
N MET A 507 3.14 18.84 -19.44
CA MET A 507 2.77 19.51 -20.70
C MET A 507 2.89 18.64 -21.96
N ARG A 508 3.75 17.60 -21.97
CA ARG A 508 3.96 16.72 -23.14
C ARG A 508 2.89 15.64 -23.28
N ASN A 509 2.24 15.24 -22.18
CA ASN A 509 1.23 14.18 -22.16
C ASN A 509 -0.13 14.66 -21.61
N LEU A 510 -0.29 15.97 -21.44
CA LEU A 510 -1.45 16.58 -20.82
C LEU A 510 -2.78 16.18 -21.49
N THR A 511 -2.82 16.17 -22.82
CA THR A 511 -4.01 15.78 -23.61
C THR A 511 -4.36 14.29 -23.51
N GLN A 512 -3.40 13.43 -23.15
CA GLN A 512 -3.65 12.01 -22.93
C GLN A 512 -4.34 11.77 -21.59
N TYR A 513 -4.01 12.57 -20.58
CA TYR A 513 -4.46 12.37 -19.20
C TYR A 513 -5.55 13.33 -18.75
N THR A 514 -5.90 14.33 -19.55
CA THR A 514 -6.96 15.30 -19.27
C THR A 514 -7.90 15.45 -20.45
N SER A 515 -9.17 15.81 -20.20
CA SER A 515 -10.17 16.00 -21.26
C SER A 515 -10.08 17.37 -21.93
N ASP A 516 -9.56 18.37 -21.22
CA ASP A 516 -9.58 19.78 -21.63
C ASP A 516 -8.28 20.53 -21.29
N GLY A 517 -7.19 19.81 -21.01
CA GLY A 517 -5.93 20.38 -20.57
C GLY A 517 -5.90 20.79 -19.08
N LEU A 518 -6.93 20.43 -18.30
CA LEU A 518 -6.99 20.69 -16.85
C LEU A 518 -7.58 19.52 -16.06
N HIS A 519 -8.74 19.01 -16.47
CA HIS A 519 -9.50 18.01 -15.73
C HIS A 519 -9.04 16.59 -16.11
N PRO A 520 -8.54 15.79 -15.16
CA PRO A 520 -8.09 14.43 -15.44
C PRO A 520 -9.23 13.53 -15.96
N VAL A 521 -8.90 12.65 -16.90
CA VAL A 521 -9.72 11.47 -17.23
C VAL A 521 -9.40 10.32 -16.28
N ASN A 522 -10.08 9.17 -16.40
CA ASN A 522 -9.84 8.01 -15.53
C ASN A 522 -8.37 7.59 -15.45
N GLU A 523 -7.65 7.52 -16.56
CA GLU A 523 -6.21 7.21 -16.55
C GLU A 523 -5.38 8.30 -15.86
N GLY A 524 -5.78 9.57 -15.98
CA GLY A 524 -5.16 10.69 -15.27
C GLY A 524 -5.33 10.58 -13.75
N TYR A 525 -6.55 10.33 -13.29
CA TYR A 525 -6.84 10.08 -11.89
C TYR A 525 -6.12 8.85 -11.33
N LYS A 526 -6.00 7.80 -12.14
CA LYS A 526 -5.26 6.59 -11.78
C LYS A 526 -3.78 6.91 -11.56
N VAL A 527 -3.10 7.60 -12.48
CA VAL A 527 -1.68 7.95 -12.26
C VAL A 527 -1.50 8.90 -11.09
N MET A 528 -2.40 9.86 -10.87
CA MET A 528 -2.38 10.70 -9.67
C MET A 528 -2.43 9.84 -8.39
N SER A 529 -3.33 8.86 -8.34
CA SER A 529 -3.47 7.99 -7.17
C SER A 529 -2.18 7.19 -6.90
N THR A 530 -1.47 6.75 -7.95
CA THR A 530 -0.20 6.02 -7.78
C THR A 530 0.90 6.85 -7.13
N GLN A 531 0.88 8.18 -7.27
CA GLN A 531 1.82 9.08 -6.61
C GLN A 531 1.38 9.42 -5.17
N MET A 532 0.07 9.49 -4.92
CA MET A 532 -0.46 9.76 -3.58
C MET A 532 -0.29 8.57 -2.62
N ILE A 533 -0.50 7.35 -3.12
CA ILE A 533 -0.51 6.13 -2.31
C ILE A 533 0.77 5.95 -1.47
N PRO A 534 2.00 6.06 -2.02
CA PRO A 534 3.22 5.92 -1.23
C PRO A 534 3.36 6.94 -0.10
N VAL A 535 2.86 8.17 -0.28
CA VAL A 535 2.90 9.21 0.76
C VAL A 535 1.88 8.90 1.85
N ILE A 536 0.66 8.53 1.46
CA ILE A 536 -0.39 8.10 2.39
C ILE A 536 0.06 6.88 3.20
N LYS A 537 0.78 5.95 2.57
CA LYS A 537 1.32 4.73 3.20
C LYS A 537 2.27 4.98 4.37
N ARG A 538 2.83 6.19 4.50
CA ARG A 538 3.72 6.56 5.62
C ARG A 538 2.96 6.75 6.94
N PHE A 539 1.63 6.81 6.89
CA PHE A 539 0.76 7.11 8.04
C PHE A 539 -0.17 5.97 8.43
N ILE A 540 -0.12 4.86 7.70
CA ILE A 540 -0.82 3.60 7.98
C ILE A 540 0.22 2.55 8.35
#